data_AF-A0A433SBD2-F1
#
_entry.id   AF-A0A433SBD2-F1
#
_cell.length_a   1.000
_cell.length_b   1.000
_cell.length_c   1.000
_cell.angle_alpha   90.00
_cell.angle_beta   90.00
_cell.angle_gamma   90.00
#
_symmetry.space_group_name_H-M   'P 1'
#
loop_
_entity.id
_entity.type
_entity.pdbx_description
1 polymer ?
#
loop_
_entity_poly.entity_id
_entity_poly.type
_entity_poly.pdbx_seq_one_letter_code
_entity_poly.pdbx_strand_id
1 'polypeptide(L)'
;MNIQRHILLLLCLPWVCLSATAQPTDMNDTQQLREYVYQQCIAEEGEDNGGCRCVADALAQQFNTKEWAVFISALNNSDQLPAEVTINDLNSMLSKMEQIDAKCSNL
;
A
#
# COMPACT_ATOMS: atom_id res chain seq x y z
N MET A 1 -23.87 -46.09 14.04
CA MET A 1 -24.02 -45.08 12.97
C MET A 1 -23.38 -43.78 13.44
N ASN A 2 -22.49 -43.22 12.64
CA ASN A 2 -21.39 -42.35 13.06
C ASN A 2 -21.72 -40.87 12.83
N ILE A 3 -21.89 -40.09 13.91
CA ILE A 3 -22.34 -38.69 13.93
C ILE A 3 -21.21 -37.71 13.55
N GLN A 4 -19.96 -38.17 13.43
CA GLN A 4 -18.80 -37.30 13.18
C GLN A 4 -18.63 -36.82 11.73
N ARG A 5 -19.43 -37.30 10.77
CA ARG A 5 -19.16 -37.07 9.34
C ARG A 5 -19.97 -35.94 8.69
N HIS A 6 -20.85 -35.27 9.42
CA HIS A 6 -21.69 -34.19 8.84
C HIS A 6 -21.39 -32.79 9.42
N ILE A 7 -20.41 -32.68 10.32
CA ILE A 7 -19.95 -31.39 10.88
C ILE A 7 -18.97 -30.66 9.92
N LEU A 8 -18.39 -31.36 8.93
CA LEU A 8 -17.33 -30.81 8.08
C LEU A 8 -17.77 -30.08 6.81
N LEU A 9 -19.08 -29.98 6.52
CA LEU A 9 -19.59 -29.34 5.29
C LEU A 9 -20.16 -27.93 5.50
N LEU A 10 -20.03 -27.36 6.70
CA LEU A 10 -20.46 -25.99 7.05
C LEU A 10 -19.37 -24.92 6.86
N LEU A 11 -18.19 -25.26 6.34
CA LEU A 11 -17.05 -24.33 6.20
C LEU A 11 -16.93 -23.65 4.82
N CYS A 12 -17.85 -23.90 3.89
CA CYS A 12 -17.99 -23.08 2.69
C CYS A 12 -18.98 -21.94 2.96
N LEU A 13 -18.49 -20.87 3.60
CA LEU A 13 -19.11 -19.54 3.55
C LEU A 13 -18.40 -18.74 2.45
N PRO A 14 -18.88 -18.74 1.19
CA PRO A 14 -18.34 -17.88 0.15
C PRO A 14 -19.18 -16.61 0.09
N TRP A 15 -19.20 -15.76 1.13
CA TRP A 15 -19.75 -14.40 1.07
C TRP A 15 -19.65 -13.75 2.44
N VAL A 16 -18.51 -13.18 2.77
CA VAL A 16 -18.33 -11.74 3.06
C VAL A 16 -16.82 -11.52 3.01
N CYS A 17 -16.25 -11.32 1.82
CA CYS A 17 -14.96 -10.64 1.77
C CYS A 17 -15.26 -9.20 2.17
N LEU A 18 -15.07 -8.88 3.45
CA LEU A 18 -14.88 -7.51 3.88
C LEU A 18 -13.78 -6.95 2.97
N SER A 19 -14.08 -5.86 2.27
CA SER A 19 -13.10 -5.09 1.50
C SER A 19 -12.17 -4.37 2.46
N ALA A 20 -11.38 -5.11 3.24
CA ALA A 20 -10.16 -4.59 3.82
C ALA A 20 -9.16 -4.54 2.66
N THR A 21 -8.64 -3.36 2.33
CA THR A 21 -7.49 -3.24 1.43
C THR A 21 -6.36 -4.06 2.02
N ALA A 22 -6.14 -5.25 1.47
CA ALA A 22 -5.06 -6.11 1.95
C ALA A 22 -3.74 -5.36 1.77
N GLN A 23 -2.90 -5.37 2.81
CA GLN A 23 -1.55 -4.81 2.73
C GLN A 23 -0.79 -5.46 1.57
N PRO A 24 0.12 -4.73 0.89
CA PRO A 24 0.89 -5.28 -0.21
C PRO A 24 1.71 -6.48 0.28
N THR A 25 1.61 -7.60 -0.44
CA THR A 25 2.31 -8.84 -0.08
C THR A 25 3.66 -8.98 -0.79
N ASP A 26 3.87 -8.24 -1.87
CA ASP A 26 5.12 -8.21 -2.63
C ASP A 26 5.54 -6.76 -2.92
N MET A 27 6.72 -6.36 -2.45
CA MET A 27 7.28 -5.02 -2.64
C MET A 27 7.85 -4.79 -4.05
N ASN A 28 7.83 -5.82 -4.92
CA ASN A 28 8.19 -5.69 -6.33
C ASN A 28 6.98 -5.57 -7.26
N ASP A 29 5.77 -5.83 -6.77
CA ASP A 29 4.54 -5.61 -7.53
C ASP A 29 4.11 -4.14 -7.41
N THR A 30 4.70 -3.31 -8.27
CA THR A 30 4.43 -1.86 -8.29
C THR A 30 2.97 -1.53 -8.58
N GLN A 31 2.22 -2.41 -9.24
CA GLN A 31 0.80 -2.20 -9.52
C GLN A 31 -0.04 -2.45 -8.26
N GLN A 32 0.27 -3.50 -7.49
CA GLN A 32 -0.35 -3.73 -6.18
C GLN A 32 -0.04 -2.58 -5.21
N LEU A 33 1.21 -2.13 -5.15
CA LEU A 33 1.64 -1.02 -4.30
C LEU A 33 0.93 0.29 -4.65
N ARG A 34 0.88 0.63 -5.94
CA ARG A 34 0.14 1.78 -6.47
C ARG A 34 -1.32 1.76 -6.03
N GLU A 35 -2.01 0.65 -6.22
CA GLU A 35 -3.43 0.55 -5.87
C GLU A 35 -3.63 0.66 -4.36
N TYR A 36 -2.77 0.03 -3.56
CA TYR A 36 -2.82 0.16 -2.11
C TYR A 36 -2.71 1.62 -1.65
N VAL A 37 -1.71 2.37 -2.15
CA VAL A 37 -1.54 3.79 -1.79
C VAL A 37 -2.73 4.63 -2.22
N TYR A 38 -3.22 4.40 -3.44
CA TYR A 38 -4.40 5.11 -3.93
C TYR A 38 -5.59 4.91 -2.99
N GLN A 39 -5.88 3.67 -2.60
CA GLN A 39 -7.00 3.38 -1.71
C GLN A 39 -6.80 3.97 -0.29
N GLN A 40 -5.58 3.96 0.24
CA GLN A 40 -5.29 4.59 1.53
C GLN A 40 -5.51 6.11 1.48
N CYS A 41 -5.04 6.78 0.42
CA CYS A 41 -5.24 8.21 0.23
C CYS A 41 -6.73 8.56 0.12
N ILE A 42 -7.51 7.80 -0.66
CA ILE A 42 -8.95 8.01 -0.78
C ILE A 42 -9.68 7.75 0.54
N ALA A 43 -9.24 6.78 1.34
CA ALA A 43 -9.82 6.53 2.65
C ALA A 43 -9.60 7.71 3.62
N GLU A 44 -8.51 8.46 3.46
CA GLU A 44 -8.18 9.64 4.26
C GLU A 44 -8.87 10.91 3.75
N GLU A 45 -8.82 11.18 2.44
CA GLU A 45 -9.36 12.39 1.81
C GLU A 45 -10.88 12.31 1.53
N GLY A 46 -11.46 11.11 1.46
CA GLY A 46 -12.89 10.87 1.22
C GLY A 46 -13.33 10.95 -0.24
N GLU A 47 -12.61 11.67 -1.11
CA GLU A 47 -12.87 11.75 -2.56
C GLU A 47 -11.58 11.93 -3.39
N ASP A 48 -11.57 11.47 -4.65
CA ASP A 48 -10.43 11.68 -5.56
C ASP A 48 -10.67 12.94 -6.42
N ASN A 49 -10.01 14.04 -6.08
CA ASN A 49 -9.92 15.21 -6.96
C ASN A 49 -8.73 15.10 -7.96
N GLY A 50 -8.16 13.90 -8.11
CA GLY A 50 -7.03 13.60 -9.00
C GLY A 50 -5.66 13.60 -8.28
N GLY A 51 -5.59 14.19 -7.09
CA GLY A 51 -4.39 14.22 -6.25
C GLY A 51 -3.93 12.83 -5.82
N CYS A 52 -4.83 12.02 -5.26
CA CYS A 52 -4.51 10.66 -4.80
C CYS A 52 -4.04 9.77 -5.96
N ARG A 53 -4.71 9.86 -7.11
CA ARG A 53 -4.30 9.15 -8.33
C ARG A 53 -2.91 9.57 -8.77
N CYS A 54 -2.63 10.88 -8.80
CA CYS A 54 -1.33 11.42 -9.20
C CYS A 54 -0.21 10.93 -8.29
N VAL A 55 -0.41 10.98 -6.97
CA VAL A 55 0.59 10.54 -5.98
C VAL A 55 0.89 9.05 -6.17
N ALA A 56 -0.14 8.21 -6.24
CA ALA A 56 0.03 6.77 -6.44
C ALA A 56 0.77 6.44 -7.75
N ASP A 57 0.42 7.10 -8.85
CA ASP A 57 1.09 6.93 -10.15
C ASP A 57 2.55 7.39 -10.12
N ALA A 58 2.82 8.52 -9.46
CA ALA A 58 4.17 9.08 -9.39
C ALA A 58 5.10 8.24 -8.51
N LEU A 59 4.60 7.70 -7.39
CA LEU A 59 5.34 6.76 -6.56
C LEU A 59 5.69 5.48 -7.33
N ALA A 60 4.73 4.91 -8.07
CA ALA A 60 4.94 3.70 -8.88
C ALA A 60 6.03 3.85 -9.95
N GLN A 61 6.24 5.08 -10.44
CA GLN A 61 7.26 5.39 -11.44
C GLN A 61 8.64 5.67 -10.84
N GLN A 62 8.71 6.17 -9.61
CA GLN A 62 9.94 6.74 -9.05
C GLN A 62 10.56 5.90 -7.93
N PHE A 63 9.75 5.16 -7.18
CA PHE A 63 10.22 4.40 -6.03
C PHE A 63 10.79 3.05 -6.44
N ASN A 64 11.94 2.73 -5.86
CA ASN A 64 12.49 1.37 -5.88
C ASN A 64 11.95 0.54 -4.71
N THR A 65 12.29 -0.75 -4.67
CA THR A 65 11.81 -1.69 -3.63
C THR A 65 12.12 -1.26 -2.20
N LYS A 66 13.28 -0.64 -1.93
CA LYS A 66 13.65 -0.17 -0.58
C LYS A 66 12.82 1.05 -0.17
N GLU A 67 12.64 2.00 -1.08
CA GLU A 67 11.83 3.20 -0.86
C GLU A 67 10.36 2.83 -0.63
N TRP A 68 9.84 1.85 -1.38
CA TRP A 68 8.53 1.26 -1.14
C TRP A 68 8.40 0.63 0.25
N ALA A 69 9.40 -0.16 0.67
CA ALA A 69 9.38 -0.77 2.00
C ALA A 69 9.33 0.29 3.12
N VAL A 70 10.12 1.36 3.00
CA VAL A 70 10.10 2.48 3.97
C VAL A 70 8.73 3.17 3.97
N PHE A 71 8.20 3.48 2.79
CA PHE A 71 6.93 4.19 2.65
C PHE A 71 5.74 3.41 3.19
N ILE A 72 5.65 2.12 2.89
CA ILE A 72 4.59 1.25 3.41
C ILE A 72 4.74 1.07 4.93
N SER A 73 5.96 0.96 5.47
CA SER A 73 6.17 0.96 6.93
C SER A 73 5.66 2.26 7.57
N ALA A 74 5.95 3.41 6.97
CA ALA A 74 5.48 4.71 7.45
C ALA A 74 3.95 4.82 7.40
N LEU A 75 3.30 4.43 6.30
CA LEU A 75 1.84 4.40 6.18
C LEU A 75 1.18 3.51 7.23
N ASN A 76 1.83 2.41 7.62
CA ASN A 76 1.32 1.50 8.63
C ASN A 76 1.68 1.93 10.08
N ASN A 77 2.18 3.17 10.28
CA ASN A 77 2.63 3.69 11.57
C ASN A 77 3.66 2.77 12.26
N SER A 78 4.58 2.18 11.49
CA SER A 78 5.67 1.38 12.04
C SER A 78 6.87 2.27 12.40
N ASP A 79 7.31 2.18 13.64
CA ASP A 79 8.54 2.85 14.11
C ASP A 79 9.83 2.16 13.65
N GLN A 80 9.71 1.00 12.97
CA GLN A 80 10.85 0.20 12.56
C GLN A 80 11.17 0.42 11.07
N LEU A 81 12.34 1.02 10.81
CA LEU A 81 12.89 1.08 9.47
C LEU A 81 13.22 -0.34 8.96
N PRO A 82 12.93 -0.66 7.69
CA PRO A 82 13.38 -1.90 7.08
C PRO A 82 14.89 -2.07 7.21
N ALA A 83 15.33 -3.31 7.42
CA ALA A 83 16.76 -3.61 7.46
C ALA A 83 17.42 -3.18 6.14
N GLU A 84 18.68 -2.72 6.21
CA GLU A 84 19.49 -2.30 5.06
C GLU A 84 19.10 -0.97 4.38
N VAL A 85 18.20 -0.20 4.99
CA VAL A 85 17.94 1.19 4.59
C VAL A 85 19.03 2.10 5.15
N THR A 86 19.68 2.86 4.25
CA THR A 86 20.73 3.82 4.62
C THR A 86 20.19 5.25 4.64
N ILE A 87 20.95 6.17 5.23
CA ILE A 87 20.64 7.61 5.19
C ILE A 87 20.58 8.12 3.74
N ASN A 88 21.41 7.59 2.84
CA ASN A 88 21.38 7.98 1.43
C ASN A 88 20.08 7.52 0.74
N ASP A 89 19.57 6.35 1.09
CA ASP A 89 18.28 5.86 0.60
C ASP A 89 17.14 6.77 1.09
N LEU A 90 17.16 7.17 2.36
CA LEU A 90 16.18 8.10 2.93
C LEU A 90 16.24 9.49 2.27
N ASN A 91 17.43 10.02 2.03
CA ASN A 91 17.60 11.32 1.35
C ASN A 91 17.12 11.26 -0.11
N SER A 92 17.39 10.15 -0.81
CA SER A 92 16.86 9.89 -2.16
C SER A 92 15.33 9.88 -2.13
N MET A 93 14.75 9.13 -1.18
CA MET A 93 13.30 9.03 -1.03
C MET A 93 12.66 10.38 -0.73
N LEU A 94 13.23 11.16 0.19
CA LEU A 94 12.73 12.49 0.54
C LEU A 94 12.73 13.43 -0.67
N SER A 95 13.84 13.46 -1.43
CA SER A 95 13.92 14.29 -2.63
C SER A 95 12.89 13.88 -3.70
N LYS A 96 12.58 12.59 -3.83
CA LYS A 96 11.52 12.12 -4.72
C LYS A 96 10.13 12.51 -4.22
N MET A 97 9.89 12.44 -2.91
CA MET A 97 8.63 12.87 -2.32
C MET A 97 8.36 14.36 -2.56
N GLU A 98 9.37 15.22 -2.38
CA GLU A 98 9.26 16.66 -2.67
C GLU A 98 8.91 16.92 -4.15
N GLN A 99 9.50 16.16 -5.07
CA GLN A 99 9.18 16.24 -6.50
C GLN A 99 7.76 15.77 -6.82
N ILE A 100 7.29 14.72 -6.14
CA ILE A 100 5.93 14.19 -6.29
C ILE A 100 4.91 15.21 -5.78
N ASP A 101 5.15 15.77 -4.60
CA ASP A 101 4.30 16.81 -4.02
C ASP A 101 4.20 18.03 -4.94
N ALA A 102 5.33 18.57 -5.40
CA ALA A 102 5.34 19.69 -6.34
C ALA A 102 4.61 19.38 -7.66
N LYS A 103 4.66 18.13 -8.12
CA LYS A 103 3.96 17.69 -9.35
C LYS A 103 2.45 17.57 -9.13
N CYS A 104 2.03 16.99 -8.01
CA CYS A 104 0.62 16.63 -7.79
C CYS A 104 -0.20 17.74 -7.11
N SER A 105 0.42 18.70 -6.42
CA SER A 105 -0.25 19.85 -5.81
C SER A 105 -0.67 20.95 -6.80
N ASN A 106 -0.41 20.77 -8.10
CA ASN A 106 -0.82 21.67 -9.18
C ASN A 106 -2.03 21.16 -9.99
N LEU A 107 -2.72 20.13 -9.48
CA LEU A 107 -3.93 19.54 -10.06
C LEU A 107 -5.19 20.17 -9.44
#